data_AF-A0A846QDY2-F1
#
_entry.id   AF-A0A846QDY2-F1
#
_cell.length_a   1.000
_cell.length_b   1.000
_cell.length_c   1.000
_cell.angle_alpha   90.00
_cell.angle_beta   90.00
_cell.angle_gamma   90.00
#
_symmetry.space_group_name_H-M   'P 1'
#
loop_
_entity.id
_entity.type
_entity.pdbx_description
1 polymer ?
#
loop_
_entity_poly.entity_id
_entity_poly.type
_entity_poly.pdbx_seq_one_letter_code
_entity_poly.pdbx_strand_id
1 'polypeptide(L)'
;MGKQYKINVAIIGVGNCAKSLVEGVAFYTRNKKDTTGLMHPVIGDYHPSDVGFVAAFDIDERKVGKKLHEAISAEPNRTVKIADPLEYDTVVQRGPTYDSVIPETRDSFIKESKLDPVDVFDVLKGSVTEIVINYLPTGSDKATYAYAEAALEAECSFINCMPTPIAKSPKWIEKFEDAGLVLMGDDIKSQCGATIVNRILLELFKMRGIKVTKSEQVNYGGNADHFNLQYRAHSKEGTKEDALKSVLDKKDARPTARMIYTKENYDHKKAEINVEGEIFGHIPVSIDLTLQDEDSPNSGGVVIDAIRAARLLVDNHKAYDAKVLSCFLMKSPYEQMDDMLAFKYFENIINRPRNPIILKY
;
A
#
# COMPACT_ATOMS: atom_id res chain seq x y z
N MET A 1 13.56 21.02 -21.47
CA MET A 1 12.79 21.29 -20.23
C MET A 1 11.92 20.07 -20.01
N GLY A 2 12.14 19.34 -18.90
CA GLY A 2 11.42 18.12 -18.59
C GLY A 2 9.93 18.38 -18.32
N LYS A 3 9.11 17.34 -18.43
CA LYS A 3 7.68 17.40 -18.13
C LYS A 3 7.47 17.77 -16.66
N GLN A 4 6.72 18.84 -16.39
CA GLN A 4 6.42 19.29 -15.03
C GLN A 4 5.14 18.63 -14.52
N TYR A 5 5.25 17.88 -13.42
CA TYR A 5 4.12 17.26 -12.72
C TYR A 5 3.73 18.11 -11.50
N LYS A 6 2.52 17.95 -10.96
CA LYS A 6 2.16 18.61 -9.69
C LYS A 6 2.57 17.78 -8.47
N ILE A 7 2.80 16.48 -8.65
CA ILE A 7 3.27 15.58 -7.60
C ILE A 7 4.40 14.71 -8.15
N ASN A 8 5.61 14.92 -7.64
CA ASN A 8 6.79 14.14 -8.00
C ASN A 8 6.95 12.93 -7.06
N VAL A 9 6.74 11.74 -7.60
CA VAL A 9 6.72 10.47 -6.85
C VAL A 9 7.94 9.61 -7.18
N ALA A 10 8.56 9.03 -6.16
CA ALA A 10 9.53 7.94 -6.31
C ALA A 10 8.92 6.59 -5.92
N ILE A 11 9.34 5.52 -6.59
CA ILE A 11 8.91 4.15 -6.30
C ILE A 11 10.11 3.33 -5.82
N ILE A 12 9.98 2.68 -4.67
CA ILE A 12 10.92 1.66 -4.21
C ILE A 12 10.27 0.28 -4.44
N GLY A 13 10.92 -0.57 -5.23
CA GLY A 13 10.39 -1.87 -5.64
C GLY A 13 9.44 -1.74 -6.82
N VAL A 14 9.93 -2.03 -8.03
CA VAL A 14 9.17 -1.93 -9.28
C VAL A 14 8.44 -3.26 -9.54
N GLY A 15 7.61 -3.68 -8.59
CA GLY A 15 6.83 -4.94 -8.61
C GLY A 15 5.47 -4.84 -9.31
N ASN A 16 4.58 -5.83 -9.07
CA ASN A 16 3.20 -5.80 -9.58
C ASN A 16 2.42 -4.57 -9.11
N CYS A 17 2.49 -4.20 -7.82
CA CYS A 17 1.84 -2.99 -7.31
C CYS A 17 2.31 -1.71 -8.02
N ALA A 18 3.62 -1.60 -8.28
CA ALA A 18 4.17 -0.48 -9.06
C ALA A 18 3.64 -0.48 -10.50
N LYS A 19 3.57 -1.65 -11.16
CA LYS A 19 2.97 -1.79 -12.49
C LYS A 19 1.52 -1.31 -12.50
N SER A 20 0.68 -1.77 -11.57
CA SER A 20 -0.72 -1.36 -11.47
C SER A 20 -0.87 0.15 -11.22
N LEU A 21 -0.04 0.74 -10.36
CA LEU A 21 -0.07 2.18 -10.10
C LEU A 21 0.32 2.99 -11.35
N VAL A 22 1.42 2.63 -12.02
CA VAL A 22 1.91 3.36 -13.21
C VAL A 22 0.92 3.25 -14.36
N GLU A 23 0.39 2.05 -14.63
CA GLU A 23 -0.62 1.84 -15.68
C GLU A 23 -1.96 2.49 -15.32
N GLY A 24 -2.36 2.49 -14.04
CA GLY A 24 -3.55 3.17 -13.55
C GLY A 24 -3.49 4.69 -13.77
N VAL A 25 -2.36 5.33 -13.42
CA VAL A 25 -2.13 6.76 -13.73
C VAL A 25 -2.24 7.02 -15.23
N ALA A 26 -1.67 6.14 -16.06
CA ALA A 26 -1.77 6.25 -17.52
C ALA A 26 -3.23 6.13 -18.01
N PHE A 27 -4.01 5.21 -17.44
CA PHE A 27 -5.42 5.02 -17.76
C PHE A 27 -6.24 6.28 -17.46
N TYR A 28 -6.19 6.81 -16.23
CA TYR A 28 -6.97 8.01 -15.86
C TYR A 28 -6.46 9.28 -16.55
N THR A 29 -5.19 9.32 -16.96
CA THR A 29 -4.66 10.43 -17.78
C THR A 29 -5.31 10.48 -19.16
N ARG A 30 -5.51 9.32 -19.79
CA ARG A 30 -6.16 9.22 -21.11
C ARG A 30 -7.69 9.27 -21.02
N ASN A 31 -8.26 8.81 -19.90
CA ASN A 31 -9.70 8.73 -19.65
C ASN A 31 -10.14 9.68 -18.52
N LYS A 32 -9.92 11.00 -18.67
CA LYS A 32 -10.12 11.99 -17.60
C LYS A 32 -11.53 12.07 -16.97
N LYS A 33 -12.54 11.53 -17.66
CA LYS A 33 -13.93 11.49 -17.16
C LYS A 33 -14.27 10.19 -16.43
N ASP A 34 -13.41 9.18 -16.54
CA ASP A 34 -13.60 7.90 -15.87
C ASP A 34 -13.12 8.00 -14.42
N THR A 35 -13.99 7.59 -13.51
CA THR A 35 -13.75 7.61 -12.06
C THR A 35 -13.86 6.22 -11.44
N THR A 36 -14.05 5.18 -12.26
CA THR A 36 -14.25 3.81 -11.79
C THR A 36 -13.02 3.35 -11.05
N GLY A 37 -13.17 2.84 -9.82
CA GLY A 37 -12.02 2.39 -9.02
C GLY A 37 -11.21 3.53 -8.39
N LEU A 38 -11.64 4.78 -8.46
CA LEU A 38 -11.13 5.85 -7.60
C LEU A 38 -12.12 6.08 -6.45
N MET A 39 -11.64 6.19 -5.21
CA MET A 39 -12.52 6.60 -4.12
C MET A 39 -12.88 8.08 -4.30
N HIS A 40 -11.88 8.87 -4.72
CA HIS A 40 -12.04 10.28 -5.02
C HIS A 40 -11.50 10.61 -6.41
N PRO A 41 -12.34 11.14 -7.32
CA PRO A 41 -11.87 11.61 -8.63
C PRO A 41 -10.80 12.70 -8.52
N VAL A 42 -10.91 13.54 -7.48
CA VAL A 42 -9.99 14.63 -7.16
C VAL A 42 -9.85 14.72 -5.64
N ILE A 43 -8.63 14.94 -5.14
CA ILE A 43 -8.37 15.27 -3.72
C ILE A 43 -7.72 16.64 -3.68
N GLY A 44 -8.38 17.63 -3.07
CA GLY A 44 -8.01 19.04 -3.23
C GLY A 44 -8.05 19.45 -4.71
N ASP A 45 -6.90 19.86 -5.26
CA ASP A 45 -6.73 20.19 -6.68
C ASP A 45 -5.93 19.13 -7.46
N TYR A 46 -5.77 17.94 -6.87
CA TYR A 46 -4.93 16.87 -7.41
C TYR A 46 -5.77 15.78 -8.07
N HIS A 47 -5.62 15.69 -9.39
CA HIS A 47 -6.13 14.59 -10.21
C HIS A 47 -5.12 13.43 -10.21
N PRO A 48 -5.55 12.19 -10.50
CA PRO A 48 -4.63 11.08 -10.72
C PRO A 48 -3.57 11.37 -11.78
N SER A 49 -3.92 12.15 -12.81
CA SER A 49 -3.04 12.56 -13.91
C SER A 49 -1.98 13.60 -13.52
N ASP A 50 -2.08 14.19 -12.33
CA ASP A 50 -1.10 15.14 -11.81
C ASP A 50 0.13 14.44 -11.20
N VAL A 51 0.07 13.12 -11.04
CA VAL A 51 1.15 12.28 -10.50
C VAL A 51 2.17 11.94 -11.58
N GLY A 52 3.44 12.28 -11.31
CA GLY A 52 4.57 11.90 -12.14
C GLY A 52 5.58 11.06 -11.38
N PHE A 53 6.07 9.99 -12.00
CA PHE A 53 7.11 9.16 -11.41
C PHE A 53 8.48 9.68 -11.85
N VAL A 54 9.26 10.23 -10.92
CA VAL A 54 10.53 10.93 -11.20
C VAL A 54 11.77 10.16 -10.78
N ALA A 55 11.61 9.17 -9.90
CA ALA A 55 12.67 8.25 -9.49
C ALA A 55 12.08 6.84 -9.28
N ALA A 56 12.90 5.82 -9.46
CA ALA A 56 12.52 4.44 -9.19
C ALA A 56 13.74 3.63 -8.79
N PHE A 57 13.57 2.70 -7.85
CA PHE A 57 14.62 1.82 -7.35
C PHE A 57 14.17 0.37 -7.43
N ASP A 58 15.06 -0.49 -7.92
CA ASP A 58 14.90 -1.93 -7.86
C ASP A 58 16.29 -2.58 -7.69
N ILE A 59 16.31 -3.88 -7.47
CA ILE A 59 17.53 -4.67 -7.34
C ILE A 59 17.66 -5.71 -8.46
N ASP A 60 16.60 -5.96 -9.21
CA ASP A 60 16.58 -6.97 -10.26
C ASP A 60 17.26 -6.46 -11.54
N GLU A 61 18.21 -7.22 -12.08
CA GLU A 61 18.97 -6.89 -13.29
C GLU A 61 18.08 -6.70 -14.53
N ARG A 62 16.89 -7.30 -14.55
CA ARG A 62 15.94 -7.15 -15.67
C ARG A 62 15.24 -5.81 -15.64
N LYS A 63 15.28 -5.07 -14.53
CA LYS A 63 14.60 -3.79 -14.30
C LYS A 63 15.59 -2.64 -14.19
N VAL A 64 16.66 -2.83 -13.43
CA VAL A 64 17.71 -1.83 -13.22
C VAL A 64 18.31 -1.38 -14.57
N GLY A 65 18.44 -0.07 -14.75
CA GLY A 65 18.96 0.56 -15.96
C GLY A 65 17.94 0.77 -17.08
N LYS A 66 16.71 0.24 -16.95
CA LYS A 66 15.63 0.46 -17.92
C LYS A 66 14.77 1.67 -17.57
N LYS A 67 14.06 2.19 -18.57
CA LYS A 67 13.03 3.21 -18.32
C LYS A 67 11.88 2.59 -17.53
N LEU A 68 11.29 3.36 -16.60
CA LEU A 68 10.24 2.86 -15.70
C LEU A 68 9.08 2.19 -16.46
N HIS A 69 8.63 2.81 -17.55
CA HIS A 69 7.51 2.30 -18.36
C HIS A 69 7.81 0.97 -19.06
N GLU A 70 9.08 0.62 -19.25
CA GLU A 70 9.51 -0.69 -19.75
C GLU A 70 9.70 -1.67 -18.59
N ALA A 71 10.35 -1.23 -17.51
CA ALA A 71 10.72 -2.03 -16.35
C ALA A 71 9.50 -2.63 -15.63
N ILE A 72 8.38 -1.91 -15.58
CA ILE A 72 7.15 -2.43 -14.96
C ILE A 72 6.63 -3.71 -15.63
N SER A 73 6.95 -3.93 -16.91
CA SER A 73 6.56 -5.13 -17.66
C SER A 73 7.64 -6.22 -17.67
N ALA A 74 8.79 -5.98 -17.04
CA ALA A 74 9.83 -7.00 -16.90
C ALA A 74 9.42 -8.06 -15.87
N GLU A 75 9.81 -9.31 -16.14
CA GLU A 75 9.63 -10.39 -15.17
C GLU A 75 10.32 -10.07 -13.83
N PRO A 76 9.79 -10.57 -12.69
CA PRO A 76 8.67 -11.51 -12.58
C PRO A 76 7.29 -10.83 -12.53
N ASN A 77 7.18 -9.55 -12.91
CA ASN A 77 5.89 -8.85 -12.85
C ASN A 77 4.87 -9.51 -13.78
N ARG A 78 3.73 -9.94 -13.22
CA ARG A 78 2.65 -10.70 -13.88
C ARG A 78 1.29 -10.38 -13.28
N THR A 79 0.96 -9.09 -13.18
CA THR A 79 -0.43 -8.61 -12.95
C THR A 79 -1.11 -8.32 -14.27
N VAL A 80 -2.45 -8.35 -14.27
CA VAL A 80 -3.27 -7.87 -15.39
C VAL A 80 -2.85 -6.47 -15.83
N LYS A 81 -2.85 -6.25 -17.15
CA LYS A 81 -2.54 -4.95 -17.76
C LYS A 81 -3.77 -4.05 -17.70
N ILE A 82 -3.63 -2.87 -17.11
CA ILE A 82 -4.72 -1.87 -17.01
C ILE A 82 -4.74 -0.99 -18.26
N ALA A 83 -3.56 -0.49 -18.68
CA ALA A 83 -3.38 0.34 -19.86
C ALA A 83 -1.92 0.29 -20.33
N ASP A 84 -1.63 0.82 -21.52
CA ASP A 84 -0.24 1.13 -21.88
C ASP A 84 0.32 2.20 -20.93
N PRO A 85 1.54 2.06 -20.39
CA PRO A 85 2.12 3.10 -19.54
C PRO A 85 2.34 4.40 -20.34
N LEU A 86 2.43 5.53 -19.63
CA LEU A 86 2.98 6.75 -20.22
C LEU A 86 4.51 6.62 -20.33
N GLU A 87 5.12 7.40 -21.21
CA GLU A 87 6.57 7.52 -21.23
C GLU A 87 7.06 8.39 -20.06
N TYR A 88 8.14 7.93 -19.42
CA TYR A 88 8.81 8.60 -18.31
C TYR A 88 10.31 8.63 -18.59
N ASP A 89 10.95 9.75 -18.29
CA ASP A 89 12.41 9.87 -18.36
C ASP A 89 13.14 9.06 -17.28
N THR A 90 12.40 8.69 -16.23
CA THR A 90 12.85 7.93 -15.07
C THR A 90 13.47 6.60 -15.46
N VAL A 91 14.74 6.44 -15.13
CA VAL A 91 15.49 5.18 -15.22
C VAL A 91 15.49 4.51 -13.85
N VAL A 92 15.18 3.21 -13.81
CA VAL A 92 15.21 2.43 -12.57
C VAL A 92 16.64 2.29 -12.09
N GLN A 93 16.93 2.89 -10.93
CA GLN A 93 18.24 2.87 -10.30
C GLN A 93 18.46 1.57 -9.52
N ARG A 94 19.72 1.17 -9.39
CA ARG A 94 20.11 0.08 -8.51
C ARG A 94 20.04 0.56 -7.06
N GLY A 95 18.94 0.24 -6.37
CA GLY A 95 18.80 0.59 -4.95
C GLY A 95 19.57 -0.39 -4.05
N PRO A 96 19.92 -0.04 -2.80
CA PRO A 96 20.56 -0.98 -1.87
C PRO A 96 19.63 -2.15 -1.48
N THR A 97 20.18 -3.38 -1.44
CA THR A 97 19.39 -4.62 -1.24
C THR A 97 18.99 -4.86 0.22
N TYR A 98 19.92 -4.68 1.15
CA TYR A 98 19.78 -5.04 2.57
C TYR A 98 19.20 -6.46 2.78
N ASP A 99 18.07 -6.58 3.47
CA ASP A 99 17.37 -7.82 3.82
C ASP A 99 16.17 -8.12 2.89
N SER A 100 16.09 -7.45 1.74
CA SER A 100 14.95 -7.57 0.81
C SER A 100 14.89 -8.89 0.05
N VAL A 101 15.96 -9.69 0.05
CA VAL A 101 16.04 -10.96 -0.67
C VAL A 101 16.31 -12.10 0.31
N ILE A 102 15.46 -13.12 0.28
CA ILE A 102 15.70 -14.39 0.97
C ILE A 102 16.38 -15.39 0.03
N PRO A 103 17.08 -16.40 0.56
CA PRO A 103 17.71 -17.44 -0.27
C PRO A 103 16.76 -18.07 -1.28
N GLU A 104 15.48 -18.25 -0.93
CA GLU A 104 14.48 -18.92 -1.76
C GLU A 104 13.98 -18.05 -2.92
N THR A 105 13.99 -16.72 -2.78
CA THR A 105 13.59 -15.78 -3.85
C THR A 105 14.74 -15.42 -4.78
N ARG A 106 15.99 -15.63 -4.32
CA ARG A 106 17.20 -15.44 -5.12
C ARG A 106 17.20 -16.41 -6.29
N ASP A 107 17.49 -15.90 -7.48
CA ASP A 107 17.56 -16.60 -8.77
C ASP A 107 16.24 -17.24 -9.27
N SER A 108 15.22 -17.37 -8.43
CA SER A 108 13.87 -17.81 -8.80
C SER A 108 13.02 -16.63 -9.26
N PHE A 109 12.82 -15.64 -8.38
CA PHE A 109 12.03 -14.45 -8.64
C PHE A 109 12.89 -13.21 -8.83
N ILE A 110 14.02 -13.12 -8.15
CA ILE A 110 14.92 -11.96 -8.19
C ILE A 110 16.29 -12.37 -8.70
N LYS A 111 16.72 -11.76 -9.80
CA LYS A 111 18.09 -11.86 -10.32
C LYS A 111 18.82 -10.58 -9.95
N GLU A 112 19.60 -10.63 -8.88
CA GLU A 112 20.21 -9.43 -8.30
C GLU A 112 21.22 -8.80 -9.27
N SER A 113 21.05 -7.50 -9.56
CA SER A 113 21.93 -6.73 -10.42
C SER A 113 23.30 -6.57 -9.81
N LYS A 114 24.32 -6.73 -10.68
CA LYS A 114 25.75 -6.60 -10.37
C LYS A 114 26.24 -5.15 -10.32
N LEU A 115 25.40 -4.18 -10.68
CA LEU A 115 25.74 -2.76 -10.53
C LEU A 115 25.84 -2.41 -9.04
N ASP A 116 26.69 -1.43 -8.74
CA ASP A 116 26.78 -0.90 -7.39
C ASP A 116 25.50 -0.14 -7.02
N PRO A 117 25.01 -0.26 -5.77
CA PRO A 117 23.91 0.55 -5.28
C PRO A 117 24.22 2.04 -5.35
N VAL A 118 23.23 2.81 -5.80
CA VAL A 118 23.27 4.28 -5.76
C VAL A 118 23.06 4.77 -4.32
N ASP A 119 23.48 6.01 -4.06
CA ASP A 119 23.02 6.74 -2.89
C ASP A 119 21.55 7.17 -3.11
N VAL A 120 20.66 6.69 -2.24
CA VAL A 120 19.21 6.96 -2.35
C VAL A 120 18.90 8.44 -2.11
N PHE A 121 19.59 9.08 -1.15
CA PHE A 121 19.38 10.49 -0.83
C PHE A 121 19.70 11.36 -2.06
N ASP A 122 20.85 11.12 -2.70
CA ASP A 122 21.29 11.90 -3.86
C ASP A 122 20.30 11.78 -5.02
N VAL A 123 19.79 10.57 -5.27
CA VAL A 123 18.79 10.35 -6.32
C VAL A 123 17.50 11.09 -6.01
N LEU A 124 16.96 10.94 -4.80
CA LEU A 124 15.70 11.58 -4.38
C LEU A 124 15.80 13.11 -4.44
N LYS A 125 16.91 13.68 -3.95
CA LYS A 125 17.14 15.12 -4.00
C LYS A 125 17.31 15.62 -5.43
N GLY A 126 18.09 14.90 -6.25
CA GLY A 126 18.35 15.24 -7.65
C GLY A 126 17.11 15.16 -8.54
N SER A 127 16.18 14.24 -8.25
CA SER A 127 14.90 14.12 -8.96
C SER A 127 13.81 15.06 -8.44
N VAL A 128 14.09 15.86 -7.41
CA VAL A 128 13.13 16.75 -6.75
C VAL A 128 11.88 15.96 -6.32
N THR A 129 12.10 14.80 -5.71
CA THR A 129 11.03 13.93 -5.24
C THR A 129 10.33 14.55 -4.04
N GLU A 130 9.01 14.41 -4.00
CA GLU A 130 8.17 14.94 -2.92
C GLU A 130 7.57 13.81 -2.09
N ILE A 131 7.26 12.67 -2.73
CA ILE A 131 6.64 11.50 -2.08
C ILE A 131 7.36 10.23 -2.52
N VAL A 132 7.71 9.38 -1.56
CA VAL A 132 8.31 8.05 -1.79
C VAL A 132 7.30 6.97 -1.45
N ILE A 133 7.09 6.03 -2.37
CA ILE A 133 6.24 4.86 -2.18
C ILE A 133 7.11 3.63 -1.95
N ASN A 134 6.89 2.95 -0.82
CA ASN A 134 7.59 1.73 -0.48
C ASN A 134 6.76 0.48 -0.84
N TYR A 135 7.16 -0.22 -1.91
CA TYR A 135 6.63 -1.52 -2.33
C TYR A 135 7.66 -2.65 -2.15
N LEU A 136 8.57 -2.53 -1.17
CA LEU A 136 9.49 -3.61 -0.88
C LEU A 136 8.76 -4.90 -0.45
N PRO A 137 9.37 -6.08 -0.64
CA PRO A 137 8.82 -7.34 -0.17
C PRO A 137 8.60 -7.36 1.34
N THR A 138 7.58 -8.09 1.79
CA THR A 138 7.33 -8.29 3.23
C THR A 138 8.59 -8.84 3.94
N GLY A 139 8.93 -8.27 5.10
CA GLY A 139 10.09 -8.63 5.92
C GLY A 139 11.41 -7.97 5.51
N SER A 140 11.36 -6.95 4.64
CA SER A 140 12.51 -6.12 4.27
C SER A 140 12.70 -4.97 5.25
N ASP A 141 12.90 -5.29 6.53
CA ASP A 141 12.86 -4.32 7.62
C ASP A 141 14.02 -3.33 7.54
N LYS A 142 15.26 -3.82 7.43
CA LYS A 142 16.46 -2.97 7.34
C LYS A 142 16.42 -2.10 6.10
N ALA A 143 15.98 -2.66 4.97
CA ALA A 143 15.77 -1.90 3.75
C ALA A 143 14.77 -0.77 3.98
N THR A 144 13.59 -1.08 4.52
CA THR A 144 12.52 -0.12 4.74
C THR A 144 12.96 1.02 5.67
N TYR A 145 13.68 0.73 6.75
CA TYR A 145 14.24 1.77 7.62
C TYR A 145 15.29 2.65 6.91
N ALA A 146 16.19 2.05 6.12
CA ALA A 146 17.20 2.80 5.39
C ALA A 146 16.59 3.72 4.32
N TYR A 147 15.60 3.23 3.56
CA TYR A 147 14.89 4.05 2.58
C TYR A 147 14.05 5.15 3.25
N ALA A 148 13.43 4.89 4.41
CA ALA A 148 12.68 5.89 5.15
C ALA A 148 13.59 7.00 5.70
N GLU A 149 14.79 6.65 6.19
CA GLU A 149 15.78 7.65 6.62
C GLU A 149 16.26 8.49 5.44
N ALA A 150 16.62 7.86 4.31
CA ALA A 150 17.03 8.59 3.10
C ALA A 150 15.92 9.50 2.55
N ALA A 151 14.66 9.06 2.62
CA ALA A 151 13.51 9.88 2.24
C ALA A 151 13.35 11.09 3.17
N LEU A 152 13.46 10.89 4.48
CA LEU A 152 13.39 11.96 5.47
C LEU A 152 14.51 12.99 5.26
N GLU A 153 15.75 12.53 5.09
CA GLU A 153 16.90 13.40 4.84
C GLU A 153 16.74 14.19 3.53
N ALA A 154 16.18 13.57 2.49
CA ALA A 154 15.90 14.23 1.21
C ALA A 154 14.69 15.18 1.25
N GLU A 155 14.01 15.31 2.40
CA GLU A 155 12.78 16.07 2.62
C GLU A 155 11.57 15.54 1.84
N CYS A 156 11.51 14.22 1.66
CA CYS A 156 10.39 13.55 1.00
C CYS A 156 9.42 12.95 2.03
N SER A 157 8.12 13.08 1.76
CA SER A 157 7.10 12.30 2.48
C SER A 157 7.20 10.81 2.14
N PHE A 158 6.81 9.93 3.06
CA PHE A 158 6.97 8.48 2.91
C PHE A 158 5.64 7.74 3.10
N ILE A 159 5.27 6.91 2.13
CA ILE A 159 4.08 6.06 2.17
C ILE A 159 4.52 4.61 2.19
N ASN A 160 4.36 3.96 3.34
CA ASN A 160 4.76 2.59 3.56
C ASN A 160 3.64 1.61 3.21
N CYS A 161 3.70 1.01 2.01
CA CYS A 161 2.67 0.07 1.57
C CYS A 161 2.86 -1.36 2.09
N MET A 162 3.88 -1.62 2.91
CA MET A 162 4.23 -2.95 3.40
C MET A 162 4.21 -3.04 4.96
N PRO A 163 4.20 -4.24 5.58
CA PRO A 163 3.90 -4.41 7.02
C PRO A 163 4.98 -4.02 8.04
N THR A 164 6.17 -3.61 7.62
CA THR A 164 7.27 -3.25 8.53
C THR A 164 6.84 -2.03 9.33
N PRO A 165 6.97 -2.04 10.66
CA PRO A 165 6.49 -0.96 11.49
C PRO A 165 7.35 0.30 11.31
N ILE A 166 6.79 1.33 10.68
CA ILE A 166 7.33 2.70 10.63
C ILE A 166 6.28 3.67 11.15
N ALA A 167 5.10 3.74 10.53
CA ALA A 167 4.03 4.65 10.93
C ALA A 167 3.27 4.22 12.20
N LYS A 168 3.68 3.12 12.84
CA LYS A 168 3.30 2.74 14.20
C LYS A 168 4.29 3.18 15.28
N SER A 169 5.49 3.62 14.89
CA SER A 169 6.53 4.02 15.83
C SER A 169 6.40 5.51 16.16
N PRO A 170 6.16 5.89 17.43
CA PRO A 170 6.11 7.29 17.83
C PRO A 170 7.34 8.08 17.38
N LYS A 171 8.53 7.46 17.46
CA LYS A 171 9.81 8.08 17.05
C LYS A 171 9.85 8.41 15.56
N TRP A 172 9.31 7.53 14.70
CA TRP A 172 9.28 7.80 13.26
C TRP A 172 8.21 8.85 12.92
N ILE A 173 7.04 8.77 13.57
CA ILE A 173 5.98 9.77 13.41
C ILE A 173 6.51 11.17 13.77
N GLU A 174 7.13 11.33 14.94
CA GLU A 174 7.69 12.59 15.41
C GLU A 174 8.72 13.17 14.43
N LYS A 175 9.67 12.35 13.95
CA LYS A 175 10.67 12.76 12.94
C LYS A 175 10.03 13.38 11.68
N PHE A 176 8.97 12.76 11.14
CA PHE A 176 8.29 13.25 9.95
C PHE A 176 7.39 14.46 10.25
N GLU A 177 6.67 14.46 11.37
CA GLU A 177 5.84 15.59 11.81
C GLU A 177 6.71 16.86 12.03
N ASP A 178 7.87 16.72 12.67
CA ASP A 178 8.83 17.82 12.92
C ASP A 178 9.40 18.41 11.62
N ALA A 179 9.59 17.57 10.61
CA ALA A 179 10.01 18.01 9.27
C ALA A 179 8.86 18.60 8.43
N GLY A 180 7.62 18.58 8.94
CA GLY A 180 6.44 18.98 8.17
C GLY A 180 6.10 18.03 7.02
N LEU A 181 6.57 16.78 7.10
CA LEU A 181 6.45 15.75 6.07
C LEU A 181 5.43 14.69 6.48
N VAL A 182 4.80 14.08 5.49
CA VAL A 182 3.81 13.03 5.70
C VAL A 182 4.52 11.69 5.87
N LEU A 183 4.12 10.96 6.91
CA LEU A 183 4.35 9.53 7.05
C LEU A 183 3.00 8.81 7.10
N MET A 184 2.73 7.97 6.09
CA MET A 184 1.55 7.10 6.08
C MET A 184 1.99 5.63 6.08
N GLY A 185 1.31 4.82 6.88
CA GLY A 185 1.59 3.40 7.00
C GLY A 185 0.84 2.76 8.17
N ASP A 186 1.02 1.48 8.43
CA ASP A 186 1.79 0.52 7.64
C ASP A 186 0.85 -0.51 6.97
N ASP A 187 1.31 -1.13 5.88
CA ASP A 187 0.58 -2.09 5.05
C ASP A 187 -0.69 -1.51 4.39
N ILE A 188 -0.62 -1.12 3.12
CA ILE A 188 -1.74 -0.47 2.42
C ILE A 188 -2.98 -1.39 2.36
N LYS A 189 -4.19 -0.82 2.50
CA LYS A 189 -5.44 -1.55 2.25
C LYS A 189 -5.64 -1.79 0.75
N SER A 190 -6.40 -2.83 0.45
CA SER A 190 -7.02 -3.02 -0.86
C SER A 190 -8.41 -2.38 -0.85
N GLN A 191 -8.94 -2.00 -2.02
CA GLN A 191 -10.30 -1.46 -2.15
C GLN A 191 -11.35 -2.46 -1.67
N CYS A 192 -11.25 -3.71 -2.13
CA CYS A 192 -12.11 -4.79 -1.72
C CYS A 192 -11.27 -6.05 -1.43
N GLY A 193 -10.63 -6.08 -0.26
CA GLY A 193 -9.81 -7.22 0.17
C GLY A 193 -10.56 -8.18 1.09
N ALA A 194 -10.06 -9.41 1.20
CA ALA A 194 -10.64 -10.43 2.09
C ALA A 194 -10.74 -9.98 3.56
N THR A 195 -9.75 -9.25 4.06
CA THR A 195 -9.72 -8.80 5.46
C THR A 195 -10.82 -7.77 5.77
N ILE A 196 -11.10 -6.82 4.86
CA ILE A 196 -12.18 -5.83 5.09
C ILE A 196 -13.56 -6.50 4.98
N VAL A 197 -13.75 -7.43 4.03
CA VAL A 197 -14.99 -8.20 3.90
C VAL A 197 -15.25 -9.02 5.16
N ASN A 198 -14.25 -9.76 5.65
CA ASN A 198 -14.39 -10.56 6.87
C ASN A 198 -14.66 -9.66 8.08
N ARG A 199 -13.95 -8.53 8.23
CA ARG A 199 -14.21 -7.57 9.31
C ARG A 199 -15.65 -7.05 9.31
N ILE A 200 -16.20 -6.66 8.15
CA ILE A 200 -17.59 -6.21 8.03
C ILE A 200 -18.58 -7.32 8.44
N LEU A 201 -18.31 -8.58 8.09
CA LEU A 201 -19.14 -9.71 8.53
C LEU A 201 -19.09 -9.87 10.05
N LEU A 202 -17.92 -9.79 10.67
CA LEU A 202 -17.77 -9.89 12.12
C LEU A 202 -18.41 -8.71 12.86
N GLU A 203 -18.30 -7.49 12.32
CA GLU A 203 -18.99 -6.30 12.83
C GLU A 203 -20.52 -6.45 12.76
N LEU A 204 -21.05 -7.00 11.67
CA LEU A 204 -22.47 -7.33 11.56
C LEU A 204 -22.89 -8.33 12.64
N PHE A 205 -22.12 -9.40 12.86
CA PHE A 205 -22.41 -10.41 13.88
C PHE A 205 -22.47 -9.76 15.26
N LYS A 206 -21.44 -8.97 15.61
CA LYS A 206 -21.39 -8.22 16.87
C LYS A 206 -22.56 -7.25 17.02
N MET A 207 -22.83 -6.43 16.00
CA MET A 207 -23.91 -5.44 16.02
C MET A 207 -25.28 -6.09 16.24
N ARG A 208 -25.48 -7.34 15.78
CA ARG A 208 -26.73 -8.09 15.93
C ARG A 208 -26.74 -9.04 17.13
N GLY A 209 -25.71 -9.02 17.97
CA GLY A 209 -25.61 -9.87 19.16
C GLY A 209 -25.39 -11.35 18.85
N ILE A 210 -24.87 -11.66 17.65
CA ILE A 210 -24.52 -13.02 17.22
C ILE A 210 -23.15 -13.34 17.82
N LYS A 211 -23.07 -14.42 18.60
CA LYS A 211 -21.79 -14.91 19.13
C LYS A 211 -21.04 -15.62 18.02
N VAL A 212 -19.80 -15.24 17.75
CA VAL A 212 -18.98 -15.88 16.73
C VAL A 212 -18.38 -17.16 17.31
N THR A 213 -18.68 -18.30 16.71
CA THR A 213 -18.16 -19.62 17.11
C THR A 213 -17.01 -20.09 16.22
N LYS A 214 -16.87 -19.51 15.03
CA LYS A 214 -15.77 -19.78 14.10
C LYS A 214 -15.55 -18.60 13.14
N SER A 215 -14.29 -18.29 12.84
CA SER A 215 -13.91 -17.38 11.75
C SER A 215 -12.60 -17.84 11.15
N GLU A 216 -12.65 -18.31 9.91
CA GLU A 216 -11.49 -18.79 9.16
C GLU A 216 -11.39 -18.03 7.84
N GLN A 217 -10.18 -17.58 7.51
CA GLN A 217 -9.85 -16.95 6.24
C GLN A 217 -8.65 -17.65 5.62
N VAL A 218 -8.80 -18.18 4.43
CA VAL A 218 -7.71 -18.77 3.65
C VAL A 218 -7.51 -17.95 2.38
N ASN A 219 -6.30 -17.44 2.15
CA ASN A 219 -5.98 -16.62 0.99
C ASN A 219 -5.01 -17.40 0.10
N TYR A 220 -5.35 -17.56 -1.18
CA TYR A 220 -4.57 -18.25 -2.20
C TYR A 220 -4.02 -17.22 -3.19
N GLY A 221 -2.74 -17.31 -3.56
CA GLY A 221 -2.17 -16.48 -4.61
C GLY A 221 -0.85 -17.03 -5.17
N GLY A 222 -0.44 -16.53 -6.33
CA GLY A 222 0.66 -17.10 -7.13
C GLY A 222 1.81 -16.15 -7.46
N ASN A 223 1.77 -14.90 -6.98
CA ASN A 223 2.77 -13.88 -7.30
C ASN A 223 4.03 -13.99 -6.40
N ALA A 224 5.02 -13.15 -6.69
CA ALA A 224 6.28 -13.12 -5.92
C ALA A 224 6.07 -12.74 -4.44
N ASP A 225 5.07 -11.90 -4.11
CA ASP A 225 4.74 -11.59 -2.71
C ASP A 225 4.22 -12.84 -1.99
N HIS A 226 3.29 -13.59 -2.58
CA HIS A 226 2.77 -14.84 -2.00
C HIS A 226 3.87 -15.90 -1.81
N PHE A 227 4.80 -16.01 -2.76
CA PHE A 227 5.96 -16.89 -2.59
C PHE A 227 6.86 -16.44 -1.43
N ASN A 228 7.20 -15.14 -1.36
CA ASN A 228 7.98 -14.58 -0.25
C ASN A 228 7.28 -14.80 1.10
N LEU A 229 5.95 -14.65 1.13
CA LEU A 229 5.14 -14.87 2.33
C LEU A 229 5.18 -16.31 2.82
N GLN A 230 5.41 -17.33 1.98
CA GLN A 230 5.57 -18.70 2.48
C GLN A 230 6.66 -18.84 3.55
N TYR A 231 7.67 -17.96 3.49
CA TYR A 231 8.82 -17.95 4.40
C TYR A 231 8.76 -16.80 5.42
N ARG A 232 7.85 -15.84 5.24
CA ARG A 232 7.77 -14.59 6.02
C ARG A 232 6.34 -14.21 6.44
N ALA A 233 5.38 -15.14 6.39
CA ALA A 233 3.96 -14.87 6.65
C ALA A 233 3.64 -14.46 8.08
N HIS A 234 4.45 -14.83 9.07
CA HIS A 234 4.14 -14.66 10.49
C HIS A 234 3.73 -13.24 10.86
N SER A 235 4.38 -12.21 10.30
CA SER A 235 4.01 -10.81 10.54
C SER A 235 2.66 -10.46 9.91
N LYS A 236 2.42 -10.86 8.65
CA LYS A 236 1.20 -10.54 7.89
C LYS A 236 -0.03 -11.33 8.38
N GLU A 237 0.14 -12.57 8.79
CA GLU A 237 -0.92 -13.38 9.43
C GLU A 237 -1.30 -12.77 10.78
N GLY A 238 -0.33 -12.41 11.61
CA GLY A 238 -0.55 -11.71 12.88
C GLY A 238 -1.30 -10.39 12.68
N THR A 239 -0.89 -9.55 11.73
CA THR A 239 -1.59 -8.29 11.42
C THR A 239 -3.05 -8.53 11.00
N LYS A 240 -3.34 -9.57 10.21
CA LYS A 240 -4.70 -9.90 9.81
C LYS A 240 -5.54 -10.40 10.99
N GLU A 241 -4.99 -11.27 11.82
CA GLU A 241 -5.67 -11.76 13.01
C GLU A 241 -5.97 -10.61 13.99
N ASP A 242 -5.02 -9.71 14.23
CA ASP A 242 -5.20 -8.55 15.10
C ASP A 242 -6.28 -7.61 14.56
N ALA A 243 -6.30 -7.38 13.23
CA ALA A 243 -7.32 -6.55 12.57
C ALA A 243 -8.74 -7.16 12.64
N LEU A 244 -8.87 -8.49 12.73
CA LEU A 244 -10.16 -9.17 12.89
C LEU A 244 -10.56 -9.29 14.37
N LYS A 245 -9.58 -9.48 15.26
CA LYS A 245 -9.79 -9.57 16.70
C LYS A 245 -10.27 -8.24 17.30
N SER A 246 -9.88 -7.11 16.73
CA SER A 246 -10.27 -5.78 17.21
C SER A 246 -11.79 -5.55 17.24
N VAL A 247 -12.54 -6.29 16.42
CA VAL A 247 -14.01 -6.17 16.35
C VAL A 247 -14.76 -7.23 17.16
N LEU A 248 -14.09 -8.20 17.78
CA LEU A 248 -14.73 -9.31 18.50
C LEU A 248 -14.79 -9.11 20.01
N ASP A 249 -15.75 -9.78 20.68
CA ASP A 249 -15.80 -9.85 22.15
C ASP A 249 -14.91 -10.97 22.69
N LYS A 250 -14.53 -10.91 23.97
CA LYS A 250 -13.69 -11.95 24.62
C LYS A 250 -14.26 -13.37 24.58
N LYS A 251 -15.58 -13.49 24.40
CA LYS A 251 -16.33 -14.76 24.38
C LYS A 251 -16.40 -15.39 22.98
N ASP A 252 -16.00 -14.64 21.95
CA ASP A 252 -16.02 -15.09 20.56
C ASP A 252 -14.80 -15.95 20.24
N ALA A 253 -14.93 -16.80 19.24
CA ALA A 253 -13.82 -17.58 18.72
C ALA A 253 -12.75 -16.67 18.12
N ARG A 254 -11.48 -17.02 18.33
CA ARG A 254 -10.36 -16.30 17.74
C ARG A 254 -10.35 -16.51 16.21
N PRO A 255 -10.28 -15.44 15.40
CA PRO A 255 -10.19 -15.56 13.95
C PRO A 255 -8.83 -16.12 13.56
N THR A 256 -8.79 -16.89 12.48
CA THR A 256 -7.54 -17.40 11.89
C THR A 256 -7.42 -16.92 10.45
N ALA A 257 -6.20 -16.54 10.05
CA ALA A 257 -5.90 -16.13 8.69
C ALA A 257 -4.67 -16.88 8.18
N ARG A 258 -4.79 -17.55 7.04
CA ARG A 258 -3.70 -18.31 6.41
C ARG A 258 -3.40 -17.80 5.00
N MET A 259 -2.14 -17.89 4.60
CA MET A 259 -1.68 -17.61 3.24
C MET A 259 -1.19 -18.91 2.58
N ILE A 260 -1.70 -19.22 1.39
CA ILE A 260 -1.32 -20.39 0.60
C ILE A 260 -0.80 -19.92 -0.76
N TYR A 261 0.43 -20.31 -1.08
CA TYR A 261 1.00 -20.07 -2.40
C TYR A 261 0.62 -21.21 -3.35
N THR A 262 0.02 -20.86 -4.48
CA THR A 262 -0.54 -21.84 -5.42
C THR A 262 0.36 -22.16 -6.61
N LYS A 263 1.48 -21.44 -6.81
CA LYS A 263 2.34 -21.47 -8.02
C LYS A 263 1.64 -21.04 -9.33
N GLU A 264 0.32 -21.16 -9.39
CA GLU A 264 -0.56 -20.82 -10.49
C GLU A 264 -1.31 -19.51 -10.20
N ASN A 265 -1.94 -18.94 -11.23
CA ASN A 265 -2.80 -17.76 -11.16
C ASN A 265 -2.09 -16.42 -10.83
N TYR A 266 -0.75 -16.39 -10.70
CA TYR A 266 0.05 -15.17 -10.57
C TYR A 266 -0.56 -14.12 -9.62
N ASP A 267 -0.99 -12.95 -10.12
CA ASP A 267 -1.57 -11.88 -9.30
C ASP A 267 -3.07 -12.06 -8.98
N HIS A 268 -3.74 -12.99 -9.67
CA HIS A 268 -5.09 -13.40 -9.32
C HIS A 268 -5.08 -14.13 -7.98
N LYS A 269 -5.97 -13.71 -7.12
CA LYS A 269 -6.07 -14.15 -5.74
C LYS A 269 -7.48 -14.60 -5.46
N LYS A 270 -7.57 -15.66 -4.67
CA LYS A 270 -8.82 -16.22 -4.17
C LYS A 270 -8.77 -16.20 -2.66
N ALA A 271 -9.84 -15.76 -2.01
CA ALA A 271 -10.00 -15.90 -0.58
C ALA A 271 -11.27 -16.66 -0.26
N GLU A 272 -11.16 -17.64 0.64
CA GLU A 272 -12.28 -18.38 1.21
C GLU A 272 -12.45 -17.90 2.65
N ILE A 273 -13.65 -17.44 2.99
CA ILE A 273 -14.01 -16.94 4.31
C ILE A 273 -15.18 -17.78 4.81
N ASN A 274 -15.00 -18.41 5.97
CA ASN A 274 -16.02 -19.17 6.66
C ASN A 274 -16.24 -18.55 8.04
N VAL A 275 -17.46 -18.09 8.31
CA VAL A 275 -17.85 -17.52 9.61
C VAL A 275 -19.07 -18.28 10.12
N GLU A 276 -18.99 -18.76 11.36
CA GLU A 276 -20.10 -19.43 12.04
C GLU A 276 -20.42 -18.70 13.35
N GLY A 277 -21.68 -18.76 13.76
CA GLY A 277 -22.11 -18.19 15.02
C GLY A 277 -23.41 -18.77 15.55
N GLU A 278 -23.80 -18.29 16.74
CA GLU A 278 -25.03 -18.63 17.42
C GLU A 278 -25.97 -17.40 17.46
N ILE A 279 -27.16 -17.54 16.89
CA ILE A 279 -28.23 -16.53 16.94
C ILE A 279 -29.17 -16.78 18.14
N PHE A 280 -30.31 -16.09 18.18
CA PHE A 280 -31.32 -16.23 19.23
C PHE A 280 -31.64 -17.70 19.56
N GLY A 281 -31.48 -18.07 20.83
CA GLY A 281 -31.71 -19.44 21.30
C GLY A 281 -30.60 -20.44 20.99
N HIS A 282 -29.36 -19.97 20.76
CA HIS A 282 -28.21 -20.81 20.38
C HIS A 282 -28.39 -21.57 19.06
N ILE A 283 -29.26 -21.07 18.18
CA ILE A 283 -29.44 -21.66 16.85
C ILE A 283 -28.21 -21.31 16.00
N PRO A 284 -27.61 -22.26 15.27
CA PRO A 284 -26.44 -21.98 14.45
C PRO A 284 -26.80 -21.15 13.21
N VAL A 285 -25.86 -20.29 12.81
CA VAL A 285 -25.84 -19.60 11.51
C VAL A 285 -24.43 -19.70 10.93
N SER A 286 -24.30 -19.85 9.62
CA SER A 286 -23.02 -19.87 8.93
C SER A 286 -23.05 -19.06 7.64
N ILE A 287 -21.89 -18.52 7.27
CA ILE A 287 -21.64 -17.83 6.00
C ILE A 287 -20.36 -18.42 5.40
N ASP A 288 -20.48 -18.94 4.19
CA ASP A 288 -19.38 -19.34 3.33
C ASP A 288 -19.28 -18.35 2.17
N LEU A 289 -18.14 -17.67 2.05
CA LEU A 289 -17.90 -16.65 1.05
C LEU A 289 -16.61 -16.94 0.29
N THR A 290 -16.67 -16.81 -1.03
CA THR A 290 -15.48 -16.78 -1.90
C THR A 290 -15.33 -15.39 -2.52
N LEU A 291 -14.18 -14.75 -2.30
CA LEU A 291 -13.76 -13.53 -2.96
C LEU A 291 -12.66 -13.85 -3.98
N GLN A 292 -12.73 -13.25 -5.17
CA GLN A 292 -11.68 -13.34 -6.17
C GLN A 292 -11.34 -11.94 -6.69
N ASP A 293 -10.06 -11.62 -6.74
CA ASP A 293 -9.54 -10.31 -7.11
C ASP A 293 -8.18 -10.40 -7.81
N GLU A 294 -7.76 -9.29 -8.40
CA GLU A 294 -6.36 -9.07 -8.84
C GLU A 294 -5.67 -8.25 -7.73
N ASP A 295 -4.72 -8.85 -7.02
CA ASP A 295 -4.21 -8.33 -5.75
C ASP A 295 -3.57 -6.95 -5.89
N SER A 296 -2.78 -6.73 -6.94
CA SER A 296 -2.03 -5.48 -7.14
C SER A 296 -2.92 -4.32 -7.57
N PRO A 297 -3.78 -4.43 -8.62
CA PRO A 297 -4.73 -3.38 -8.97
C PRO A 297 -5.70 -3.06 -7.83
N ASN A 298 -6.09 -4.04 -7.02
CA ASN A 298 -6.99 -3.84 -5.89
C ASN A 298 -6.39 -2.90 -4.82
N SER A 299 -5.06 -2.72 -4.76
CA SER A 299 -4.43 -1.67 -3.93
C SER A 299 -4.20 -0.34 -4.66
N GLY A 300 -4.17 -0.36 -6.00
CA GLY A 300 -3.79 0.79 -6.82
C GLY A 300 -4.65 2.02 -6.58
N GLY A 301 -5.98 1.85 -6.47
CA GLY A 301 -6.93 2.91 -6.14
C GLY A 301 -6.65 3.58 -4.80
N VAL A 302 -6.31 2.78 -3.77
CA VAL A 302 -6.01 3.28 -2.42
C VAL A 302 -4.68 4.04 -2.41
N VAL A 303 -3.65 3.52 -3.11
CA VAL A 303 -2.34 4.18 -3.16
C VAL A 303 -2.41 5.52 -3.90
N ILE A 304 -3.17 5.61 -5.00
CA ILE A 304 -3.28 6.88 -5.72
C ILE A 304 -4.00 7.94 -4.88
N ASP A 305 -5.00 7.56 -4.07
CA ASP A 305 -5.60 8.47 -3.08
C ASP A 305 -4.60 8.86 -1.98
N ALA A 306 -3.80 7.92 -1.46
CA ALA A 306 -2.76 8.19 -0.45
C ALA A 306 -1.73 9.22 -0.94
N ILE A 307 -1.25 9.10 -2.19
CA ILE A 307 -0.32 10.05 -2.82
C ILE A 307 -0.90 11.47 -2.83
N ARG A 308 -2.13 11.61 -3.33
CA ARG A 308 -2.78 12.92 -3.49
C ARG A 308 -3.15 13.54 -2.15
N ALA A 309 -3.58 12.72 -1.19
CA ALA A 309 -3.84 13.15 0.18
C ALA A 309 -2.55 13.59 0.89
N ALA A 310 -1.45 12.85 0.75
CA ALA A 310 -0.16 13.24 1.30
C ALA A 310 0.30 14.61 0.76
N ARG A 311 0.19 14.83 -0.56
CA ARG A 311 0.49 16.13 -1.17
C ARG A 311 -0.36 17.25 -0.57
N LEU A 312 -1.68 17.04 -0.50
CA LEU A 312 -2.62 17.99 0.07
C LEU A 312 -2.27 18.37 1.53
N LEU A 313 -1.86 17.40 2.34
CA LEU A 313 -1.47 17.64 3.73
C LEU A 313 -0.19 18.48 3.84
N VAL A 314 0.83 18.18 3.03
CA VAL A 314 2.08 18.96 3.00
C VAL A 314 1.79 20.41 2.59
N ASP A 315 1.03 20.63 1.52
CA ASP A 315 0.70 21.97 1.02
C ASP A 315 -0.11 22.80 2.01
N ASN A 316 -0.87 22.15 2.89
CA ASN A 316 -1.68 22.80 3.91
C ASN A 316 -0.94 22.95 5.25
N HIS A 317 0.32 22.52 5.36
CA HIS A 317 1.08 22.45 6.61
C HIS A 317 0.35 21.62 7.69
N LYS A 318 -0.26 20.50 7.28
CA LYS A 318 -1.04 19.59 8.13
C LYS A 318 -0.58 18.15 8.03
N ALA A 319 0.74 17.94 7.85
CA ALA A 319 1.31 16.60 7.76
C ALA A 319 0.93 15.68 8.93
N TYR A 320 0.75 16.25 10.13
CA TYR A 320 0.29 15.54 11.34
C TYR A 320 -1.08 14.86 11.21
N ASP A 321 -1.94 15.26 10.25
CA ASP A 321 -3.22 14.59 9.99
C ASP A 321 -3.03 13.22 9.32
N ALA A 322 -1.82 12.90 8.83
CA ALA A 322 -1.51 11.65 8.12
C ALA A 322 -1.77 10.40 8.97
N LYS A 323 -1.58 10.48 10.30
CA LYS A 323 -1.90 9.38 11.23
C LYS A 323 -3.39 9.03 11.20
N VAL A 324 -4.27 10.03 11.06
CA VAL A 324 -5.72 9.84 10.98
C VAL A 324 -6.10 9.28 9.62
N LEU A 325 -5.52 9.79 8.53
CA LEU A 325 -5.78 9.26 7.18
C LEU A 325 -5.30 7.81 7.04
N SER A 326 -4.21 7.44 7.73
CA SER A 326 -3.69 6.07 7.75
C SER A 326 -4.70 5.09 8.34
N CYS A 327 -5.55 5.50 9.28
CA CYS A 327 -6.60 4.61 9.82
C CYS A 327 -7.55 4.10 8.73
N PHE A 328 -7.81 4.93 7.71
CA PHE A 328 -8.66 4.55 6.60
C PHE A 328 -7.88 3.81 5.50
N LEU A 329 -6.67 4.27 5.17
CA LEU A 329 -5.91 3.77 4.02
C LEU A 329 -5.01 2.56 4.33
N MET A 330 -4.64 2.33 5.58
CA MET A 330 -3.63 1.33 6.00
C MET A 330 -4.22 0.27 6.92
N LYS A 331 -3.72 -0.97 6.84
CA LYS A 331 -4.16 -2.11 7.67
C LYS A 331 -3.61 -2.03 9.09
N SER A 332 -2.41 -1.48 9.24
CA SER A 332 -1.70 -1.31 10.51
C SER A 332 -1.40 0.16 10.81
N PRO A 333 -2.42 1.02 10.98
CA PRO A 333 -2.20 2.39 11.43
C PRO A 333 -1.66 2.45 12.87
N TYR A 334 -1.19 3.63 13.29
CA TYR A 334 -0.79 3.91 14.68
C TYR A 334 -1.90 3.55 15.68
N GLU A 335 -3.14 3.97 15.40
CA GLU A 335 -4.33 3.63 16.16
C GLU A 335 -5.36 2.97 15.25
N GLN A 336 -5.91 1.83 15.69
CA GLN A 336 -7.00 1.17 14.96
C GLN A 336 -8.28 1.98 15.12
N MET A 337 -9.05 2.07 14.03
CA MET A 337 -10.31 2.79 13.98
C MET A 337 -11.31 2.01 13.15
N ASP A 338 -12.58 2.07 13.54
CA ASP A 338 -13.70 1.60 12.72
C ASP A 338 -13.65 2.23 11.32
N ASP A 339 -13.85 1.41 10.27
CA ASP A 339 -13.67 1.85 8.89
C ASP A 339 -14.64 2.98 8.48
N MET A 340 -15.88 2.96 8.99
CA MET A 340 -16.89 3.99 8.68
C MET A 340 -16.55 5.32 9.36
N LEU A 341 -16.06 5.26 10.60
CA LEU A 341 -15.55 6.43 11.29
C LEU A 341 -14.26 6.97 10.64
N ALA A 342 -13.34 6.09 10.26
CA ALA A 342 -12.11 6.45 9.56
C ALA A 342 -12.40 7.10 8.20
N PHE A 343 -13.38 6.57 7.46
CA PHE A 343 -13.87 7.19 6.22
C PHE A 343 -14.41 8.60 6.48
N LYS A 344 -15.23 8.78 7.52
CA LYS A 344 -15.76 10.11 7.87
C LYS A 344 -14.64 11.11 8.19
N TYR A 345 -13.60 10.69 8.92
CA TYR A 345 -12.45 11.56 9.17
C TYR A 345 -11.65 11.84 7.90
N PHE A 346 -11.48 10.84 7.04
CA PHE A 346 -10.85 10.99 5.74
C PHE A 346 -11.56 12.08 4.92
N GLU A 347 -12.88 11.93 4.72
CA GLU A 347 -13.73 12.93 4.04
C GLU A 347 -13.58 14.33 4.64
N ASN A 348 -13.64 14.43 5.97
CA ASN A 348 -13.55 15.72 6.65
C ASN A 348 -12.20 16.39 6.45
N ILE A 349 -11.11 15.62 6.40
CA ILE A 349 -9.74 16.14 6.24
C ILE A 349 -9.48 16.58 4.80
N ILE A 350 -9.83 15.76 3.81
CA ILE A 350 -9.56 16.08 2.40
C ILE A 350 -10.40 17.26 1.90
N ASN A 351 -11.56 17.51 2.53
CA ASN A 351 -12.46 18.62 2.19
C ASN A 351 -12.25 19.87 3.07
N ARG A 352 -11.22 19.91 3.93
CA ARG A 352 -10.92 21.13 4.72
C ARG A 352 -10.59 22.28 3.77
N PRO A 353 -11.13 23.50 3.97
CA PRO A 353 -10.74 24.64 3.18
C PRO A 353 -9.22 24.86 3.32
N ARG A 354 -8.55 25.16 2.20
CA ARG A 354 -7.14 25.55 2.22
C ARG A 354 -6.99 26.78 3.11
N ASN A 355 -6.00 26.75 4.01
CA ASN A 355 -5.58 27.99 4.64
C ASN A 355 -5.07 28.92 3.53
N PRO A 356 -5.51 30.19 3.44
CA PRO A 356 -4.92 31.12 2.50
C PRO A 356 -3.42 31.18 2.78
N ILE A 357 -2.61 30.96 1.74
CA ILE A 357 -1.15 31.10 1.82
C ILE A 357 -0.90 32.54 2.25
N ILE A 358 -0.54 32.73 3.52
CA ILE A 358 -0.01 34.02 3.98
C ILE A 358 1.40 34.06 3.40
N LEU A 359 1.53 34.65 2.21
CA LEU A 359 2.82 35.08 1.69
C LEU A 359 3.39 36.07 2.71
N LYS A 360 4.31 35.61 3.55
CA LYS A 360 5.18 36.50 4.32
C LYS A 360 6.10 37.14 3.29
N TYR A 361 5.79 38.40 2.94
CA TYR A 361 6.62 39.27 2.11
C TYR A 361 7.97 39.54 2.77
#